data_AF-A0A0A0DSA0-F1
#
_entry.id   AF-A0A0A0DSA0-F1
#
_cell.length_a   1.000
_cell.length_b   1.000
_cell.length_c   1.000
_cell.angle_alpha   90.00
_cell.angle_beta   90.00
_cell.angle_gamma   90.00
#
_symmetry.space_group_name_H-M   'P 1'
#
loop_
_entity.id
_entity.type
_entity.pdbx_description
1 polymer ?
#
loop_
_entity_poly.entity_id
_entity_poly.type
_entity_poly.pdbx_seq_one_letter_code
_entity_poly.pdbx_strand_id
1 'polypeptide(L)'
;MAAAVLAASTFTAQASTVEMVVDVMATNLQQSHLEQGGVVTTNDPSFVPAQFQWLIRFDLDQPTVYPVQSTNGTGGEQLTTSTFFQGGETSLTPYSATLIGLVPPGAPVLSPGTTQVYAESSTRDLSFFPMAGAQAVNIQTGFAGGGAWQAVADGLATTIAYGRSFNFAGAAAPVPNSQFQPMSSQEFVSYLQSKVGQTQVGAFNESITKWVQKTNPPGDVILISDAPDALVAQDGIWISGDVSIRSVAVVPEPSTYLLMGLGLSSVALVRRRRQAA
;
A
#
# COMPACT_ATOMS: atom_id res chain seq x y z
N MET A 1 51.95 -17.18 -12.82
CA MET A 1 50.54 -17.60 -12.67
C MET A 1 50.12 -17.45 -11.22
N ALA A 2 49.29 -16.46 -10.90
CA ALA A 2 48.61 -16.35 -9.60
C ALA A 2 47.34 -15.51 -9.77
N ALA A 3 46.37 -16.04 -10.53
CA ALA A 3 45.02 -15.51 -10.58
C ALA A 3 44.26 -16.06 -9.36
N ALA A 4 44.55 -15.53 -8.18
CA ALA A 4 43.87 -15.89 -6.95
C ALA A 4 42.64 -14.98 -6.77
N VAL A 5 41.48 -15.54 -7.14
CA VAL A 5 40.20 -15.45 -6.44
C VAL A 5 39.91 -14.08 -5.78
N LEU A 6 39.21 -13.22 -6.52
CA LEU A 6 38.21 -12.34 -5.90
C LEU A 6 36.84 -12.81 -6.39
N ALA A 7 36.41 -13.95 -5.85
CA ALA A 7 34.99 -14.20 -5.75
C ALA A 7 34.47 -13.14 -4.77
N ALA A 8 34.00 -12.01 -5.30
CA ALA A 8 33.09 -11.16 -4.57
C ALA A 8 31.89 -12.04 -4.27
N SER A 9 31.86 -12.56 -3.06
CA SER A 9 30.73 -13.28 -2.50
C SER A 9 29.50 -12.42 -2.75
N THR A 10 28.58 -12.96 -3.52
CA THR A 10 27.18 -12.55 -3.53
C THR A 10 26.74 -12.39 -2.09
N PHE A 11 26.70 -11.16 -1.59
CA PHE A 11 26.10 -10.84 -0.30
C PHE A 11 24.59 -11.03 -0.47
N THR A 12 24.13 -12.26 -0.32
CA THR A 12 22.73 -12.57 -0.06
C THR A 12 22.47 -12.27 1.41
N ALA A 13 22.10 -11.04 1.72
CA ALA A 13 21.34 -10.66 2.92
C ALA A 13 21.26 -9.13 2.99
N GLN A 14 20.30 -8.51 2.29
CA GLN A 14 19.89 -7.14 2.62
C GLN A 14 18.40 -7.00 2.42
N ALA A 15 17.68 -6.85 3.53
CA ALA A 15 16.39 -6.20 3.54
C ALA A 15 16.57 -4.82 2.94
N SER A 16 16.23 -4.69 1.67
CA SER A 16 16.18 -3.39 1.04
C SER A 16 14.92 -2.68 1.50
N THR A 17 15.08 -1.61 2.29
CA THR A 17 13.98 -0.70 2.58
C THR A 17 13.79 0.26 1.41
N VAL A 18 12.56 0.44 0.96
CA VAL A 18 12.21 1.48 -0.01
C VAL A 18 11.77 2.72 0.76
N GLU A 19 12.36 3.86 0.42
CA GLU A 19 11.89 5.17 0.82
C GLU A 19 11.27 5.88 -0.39
N MET A 20 10.01 6.27 -0.26
CA MET A 20 9.26 6.95 -1.29
C MET A 20 8.70 8.27 -0.76
N VAL A 21 8.88 9.33 -1.54
CA VAL A 21 8.31 10.65 -1.27
C VAL A 21 7.22 10.91 -2.30
N VAL A 22 6.03 11.24 -1.81
CA VAL A 22 4.86 11.51 -2.63
C VAL A 22 4.40 12.94 -2.37
N ASP A 23 4.21 13.69 -3.44
CA ASP A 23 3.54 14.99 -3.39
C ASP A 23 2.04 14.77 -3.50
N VAL A 24 1.29 15.33 -2.55
CA VAL A 24 -0.17 15.24 -2.51
C VAL A 24 -0.75 16.63 -2.67
N MET A 25 -1.78 16.75 -3.51
CA MET A 25 -2.67 17.91 -3.57
C MET A 25 -4.04 17.45 -3.08
N ALA A 26 -4.38 17.73 -1.82
CA ALA A 26 -5.73 17.51 -1.32
C ALA A 26 -6.65 18.58 -1.90
N THR A 27 -7.76 18.16 -2.53
CA THR A 27 -8.66 19.05 -3.27
C THR A 27 -10.09 19.04 -2.74
N ASN A 28 -10.48 18.01 -2.00
CA ASN A 28 -11.85 17.86 -1.52
C ASN A 28 -11.88 17.28 -0.10
N LEU A 29 -12.88 17.73 0.67
CA LEU A 29 -13.27 17.13 1.93
C LEU A 29 -14.75 16.76 1.85
N GLN A 30 -15.04 15.52 2.20
CA GLN A 30 -16.37 14.93 2.26
C GLN A 30 -16.70 14.52 3.68
N GLN A 31 -17.95 14.72 4.06
CA GLN A 31 -18.51 14.21 5.30
C GLN A 31 -19.70 13.33 4.98
N SER A 32 -19.71 12.11 5.51
CA SER A 32 -20.91 11.27 5.52
C SER A 32 -21.57 11.34 6.87
N HIS A 33 -22.89 11.32 6.85
CA HIS A 33 -23.73 11.16 8.03
C HIS A 33 -25.00 10.42 7.63
N LEU A 34 -25.70 9.89 8.62
CA LEU A 34 -27.01 9.28 8.41
C LEU A 34 -28.10 10.36 8.40
N GLU A 35 -28.85 10.44 7.31
CA GLU A 35 -30.03 11.30 7.18
C GLU A 35 -31.22 10.47 6.70
N GLN A 36 -32.32 10.46 7.47
CA GLN A 36 -33.55 9.72 7.14
C GLN A 36 -33.35 8.22 6.81
N GLY A 37 -32.37 7.58 7.44
CA GLY A 37 -32.05 6.16 7.22
C GLY A 37 -31.15 5.90 6.00
N GLY A 38 -30.75 6.93 5.26
CA GLY A 38 -29.76 6.86 4.19
C GLY A 38 -28.43 7.48 4.59
N VAL A 39 -27.33 6.98 4.03
CA VAL A 39 -26.02 7.63 4.14
C VAL A 39 -25.98 8.78 3.13
N VAL A 40 -25.86 10.00 3.63
CA VAL A 40 -25.70 11.20 2.80
C VAL A 40 -24.25 11.64 2.88
N THR A 41 -23.62 11.86 1.72
CA THR A 41 -22.27 12.41 1.62
C THR A 41 -22.35 13.84 1.11
N THR A 42 -21.74 14.77 1.84
CA THR A 42 -21.70 16.19 1.50
C THR A 42 -20.25 16.64 1.32
N ASN A 43 -19.97 17.40 0.27
CA ASN A 43 -18.68 18.07 0.12
C ASN A 43 -18.69 19.33 0.98
N ASP A 44 -17.59 19.60 1.69
CA ASP A 44 -17.40 20.84 2.42
C ASP A 44 -16.97 21.96 1.44
N PRO A 45 -17.83 22.95 1.15
CA PRO A 45 -17.51 24.02 0.21
C PRO A 45 -16.44 24.98 0.75
N SER A 46 -16.12 24.92 2.05
CA SER A 46 -15.11 25.74 2.69
C SER A 46 -13.72 25.11 2.71
N PHE A 47 -13.59 23.87 2.21
CA PHE A 47 -12.30 23.19 2.15
C PHE A 47 -11.34 23.92 1.22
N VAL A 48 -10.17 24.29 1.76
CA VAL A 48 -9.11 24.96 1.02
C VAL A 48 -8.13 23.89 0.53
N PRO A 49 -7.91 23.76 -0.79
CA PRO A 49 -6.92 22.82 -1.30
C PRO A 49 -5.53 23.06 -0.72
N ALA A 50 -4.82 21.97 -0.39
CA ALA A 50 -3.51 22.05 0.24
C ALA A 50 -2.53 21.06 -0.37
N GLN A 51 -1.27 21.51 -0.52
CA GLN A 51 -0.16 20.66 -0.94
C GLN A 51 0.70 20.26 0.24
N PHE A 52 1.11 18.99 0.28
CA PHE A 52 2.06 18.50 1.27
C PHE A 52 2.84 17.29 0.74
N GLN A 53 3.90 16.93 1.46
CA GLN A 53 4.71 15.75 1.19
C GLN A 53 4.29 14.61 2.11
N TRP A 54 4.15 13.43 1.55
CA TRP A 54 3.89 12.19 2.26
C TRP A 54 5.06 11.23 2.06
N LEU A 55 5.80 10.96 3.14
CA LEU A 55 6.88 9.97 3.19
C LEU A 55 6.32 8.59 3.51
N ILE A 56 6.71 7.60 2.71
CA ILE A 56 6.37 6.19 2.86
C ILE A 56 7.67 5.37 2.88
N ARG A 57 7.82 4.50 3.88
CA ARG A 57 8.92 3.55 4.02
C ARG A 57 8.36 2.15 4.20
N PHE A 58 8.89 1.18 3.48
CA PHE A 58 8.49 -0.23 3.61
C PHE A 58 9.63 -1.14 3.22
N ASP A 59 9.67 -2.33 3.82
CA ASP A 59 10.71 -3.32 3.53
C ASP A 59 10.29 -4.21 2.36
N LEU A 60 11.26 -4.54 1.50
CA LEU A 60 11.07 -5.47 0.38
C LEU A 60 11.24 -6.94 0.78
N ASP A 61 11.44 -7.19 2.06
CA ASP A 61 11.67 -8.51 2.59
C ASP A 61 10.37 -9.28 2.77
N GLN A 62 10.44 -10.57 2.42
CA GLN A 62 9.34 -11.52 2.57
C GLN A 62 8.02 -11.02 1.95
N PRO A 63 8.00 -10.65 0.66
CA PRO A 63 6.74 -10.31 0.01
C PRO A 63 5.78 -11.48 0.14
N THR A 64 4.56 -11.19 0.57
CA THR A 64 3.49 -12.17 0.50
C THR A 64 2.92 -12.15 -0.91
N VAL A 65 2.95 -13.29 -1.59
CA VAL A 65 2.51 -13.41 -2.98
C VAL A 65 1.27 -14.28 -3.08
N TYR A 66 0.29 -13.82 -3.84
CA TYR A 66 -0.96 -14.54 -4.07
C TYR A 66 -1.23 -14.61 -5.58
N PRO A 67 -1.03 -15.78 -6.21
CA PRO A 67 -1.62 -16.05 -7.53
C PRO A 67 -3.07 -16.48 -7.32
N VAL A 68 -4.02 -15.72 -7.87
CA VAL A 68 -5.45 -16.06 -7.83
C VAL A 68 -6.00 -16.01 -9.26
N GLN A 69 -6.52 -17.14 -9.74
CA GLN A 69 -7.43 -17.12 -10.86
C GLN A 69 -8.78 -16.64 -10.33
N SER A 70 -9.17 -15.41 -10.65
CA SER A 70 -10.44 -14.85 -10.21
C SER A 70 -11.45 -14.91 -11.36
N THR A 71 -12.61 -15.49 -11.08
CA THR A 71 -13.79 -15.36 -11.92
C THR A 71 -14.52 -14.11 -11.47
N ASN A 72 -14.49 -13.04 -12.27
CA ASN A 72 -15.35 -11.90 -11.98
C ASN A 72 -16.81 -12.27 -12.28
N GLY A 73 -17.72 -11.87 -11.39
CA GLY A 73 -19.16 -12.20 -11.45
C GLY A 73 -19.89 -11.75 -12.73
N THR A 74 -19.21 -11.03 -13.63
CA THR A 74 -19.68 -10.66 -14.97
C THR A 74 -19.28 -11.65 -16.07
N GLY A 75 -18.78 -12.84 -15.71
CA GLY A 75 -18.63 -13.97 -16.65
C GLY A 75 -17.29 -14.07 -17.40
N GLY A 76 -16.24 -13.40 -16.89
CA GLY A 76 -14.90 -13.47 -17.46
C GLY A 76 -13.87 -14.02 -16.48
N GLU A 77 -13.07 -15.00 -16.91
CA GLU A 77 -11.91 -15.47 -16.16
C GLU A 77 -10.76 -14.48 -16.30
N GLN A 78 -10.21 -14.02 -15.17
CA GLN A 78 -9.01 -13.19 -15.14
C GLN A 78 -7.92 -13.92 -14.36
N LEU A 79 -6.70 -13.89 -14.90
CA LEU A 79 -5.52 -14.22 -14.12
C LEU A 79 -5.11 -12.98 -13.37
N THR A 80 -5.07 -13.09 -12.04
CA THR A 80 -4.64 -12.04 -11.14
C THR A 80 -3.45 -12.54 -10.34
N THR A 81 -2.39 -11.74 -10.27
CA THR A 81 -1.25 -12.00 -9.39
C THR A 81 -0.99 -10.78 -8.54
N SER A 82 -0.74 -11.01 -7.26
CA SER A 82 -0.53 -9.91 -6.33
C SER A 82 0.74 -10.13 -5.51
N THR A 83 1.51 -9.07 -5.33
CA THR A 83 2.69 -8.98 -4.46
C THR A 83 2.39 -7.96 -3.37
N PHE A 84 2.46 -8.37 -2.11
CA PHE A 84 2.21 -7.53 -0.94
C PHE A 84 3.47 -7.40 -0.08
N PHE A 85 3.72 -6.17 0.36
CA PHE A 85 4.73 -5.83 1.35
C PHE A 85 3.99 -5.26 2.56
N GLN A 86 4.15 -5.93 3.71
CA GLN A 86 3.55 -5.49 4.95
C GLN A 86 4.64 -5.02 5.91
N GLY A 87 4.35 -3.94 6.62
CA GLY A 87 5.30 -3.33 7.53
C GLY A 87 5.91 -2.06 6.95
N GLY A 88 6.56 -1.31 7.82
CA GLY A 88 7.11 0.00 7.50
C GLY A 88 6.31 1.16 8.07
N GLU A 89 6.76 2.36 7.73
CA GLU A 89 6.38 3.61 8.37
C GLU A 89 5.86 4.59 7.33
N THR A 90 4.82 5.32 7.68
CA THR A 90 4.34 6.45 6.89
C THR A 90 4.29 7.67 7.77
N SER A 91 4.78 8.79 7.26
CA SER A 91 4.62 10.09 7.92
C SER A 91 3.14 10.45 8.08
N LEU A 92 2.86 11.30 9.06
CA LEU A 92 1.54 11.91 9.22
C LEU A 92 1.34 13.00 8.18
N THR A 93 0.09 13.16 7.72
CA THR A 93 -0.33 14.29 6.90
C THR A 93 -0.72 15.47 7.79
N PRO A 94 -0.96 16.67 7.23
CA PRO A 94 -1.52 17.80 7.97
C PRO A 94 -2.88 17.51 8.62
N TYR A 95 -3.61 16.50 8.16
CA TYR A 95 -4.95 16.17 8.63
C TYR A 95 -4.98 15.07 9.67
N SER A 96 -3.94 14.23 9.72
CA SER A 96 -3.93 13.02 10.53
C SER A 96 -4.21 13.30 12.00
N ALA A 97 -3.63 14.36 12.58
CA ALA A 97 -3.85 14.70 13.98
C ALA A 97 -5.31 15.05 14.29
N THR A 98 -5.96 15.84 13.42
CA THR A 98 -7.37 16.21 13.58
C THR A 98 -8.28 15.00 13.40
N LEU A 99 -8.02 14.16 12.40
CA LEU A 99 -8.83 12.96 12.14
C LEU A 99 -8.68 11.93 13.28
N ILE A 100 -7.45 11.61 13.69
CA ILE A 100 -7.19 10.69 14.81
C ILE A 100 -7.75 11.25 16.12
N GLY A 101 -7.78 12.58 16.28
CA GLY A 101 -8.40 13.25 17.44
C GLY A 101 -9.90 12.99 17.59
N LEU A 102 -10.58 12.47 16.56
CA LEU A 102 -11.99 12.05 16.65
C LEU A 102 -12.17 10.66 17.27
N VAL A 103 -11.09 9.92 17.51
CA VAL A 103 -11.13 8.65 18.24
C VAL A 103 -11.41 8.94 19.73
N PRO A 104 -12.42 8.30 20.35
CA PRO A 104 -12.72 8.49 21.76
C PRO A 104 -11.50 8.20 22.66
N PRO A 105 -11.24 9.05 23.67
CA PRO A 105 -10.15 8.81 24.61
C PRO A 105 -10.27 7.44 25.29
N GLY A 106 -9.17 6.69 25.32
CA GLY A 106 -9.11 5.37 25.95
C GLY A 106 -9.74 4.23 25.15
N ALA A 107 -10.20 4.47 23.91
CA ALA A 107 -10.68 3.41 23.03
C ALA A 107 -9.55 2.38 22.78
N PRO A 108 -9.77 1.07 23.07
CA PRO A 108 -8.78 0.03 22.78
C PRO A 108 -8.46 -0.05 21.28
N VAL A 109 -7.17 -0.23 20.97
CA VAL A 109 -6.68 -0.48 19.61
C VAL A 109 -7.07 -1.90 19.20
N LEU A 110 -7.82 -2.03 18.10
CA LEU A 110 -8.12 -3.32 17.46
C LEU A 110 -7.02 -3.75 16.50
N SER A 111 -6.59 -2.80 15.66
CA SER A 111 -5.55 -3.00 14.67
C SER A 111 -4.57 -1.84 14.77
N PRO A 112 -3.31 -2.09 15.15
CA PRO A 112 -2.31 -1.04 15.17
C PRO A 112 -2.06 -0.52 13.74
N GLY A 113 -1.68 0.75 13.67
CA GLY A 113 -1.25 1.40 12.44
C GLY A 113 -0.22 0.57 11.67
N THR A 114 -0.58 -0.06 10.54
CA THR A 114 0.41 -0.74 9.68
C THR A 114 0.41 -0.15 8.29
N THR A 115 1.61 -0.03 7.72
CA THR A 115 1.79 0.32 6.31
C THR A 115 1.67 -0.95 5.47
N GLN A 116 0.88 -0.88 4.41
CA GLN A 116 0.69 -1.94 3.43
C GLN A 116 0.95 -1.36 2.05
N VAL A 117 1.74 -2.09 1.27
CA VAL A 117 2.04 -1.75 -0.11
C VAL A 117 1.79 -2.96 -0.96
N TYR A 118 1.10 -2.80 -2.08
CA TYR A 118 0.81 -3.92 -2.97
C TYR A 118 0.91 -3.53 -4.44
N ALA A 119 1.27 -4.50 -5.26
CA ALA A 119 1.04 -4.50 -6.70
C ALA A 119 0.16 -5.68 -7.07
N GLU A 120 -0.96 -5.38 -7.71
CA GLU A 120 -1.84 -6.35 -8.35
C GLU A 120 -1.68 -6.22 -9.86
N SER A 121 -1.35 -7.32 -10.52
CA SER A 121 -1.33 -7.43 -11.96
C SER A 121 -2.52 -8.28 -12.41
N SER A 122 -3.22 -7.85 -13.45
CA SER A 122 -4.31 -8.61 -14.06
C SER A 122 -4.22 -8.59 -15.58
N THR A 123 -4.60 -9.69 -16.21
CA THR A 123 -4.82 -9.74 -17.67
C THR A 123 -6.31 -9.61 -17.98
N ARG A 124 -6.66 -9.12 -19.17
CA ARG A 124 -8.06 -9.15 -19.64
C ARG A 124 -8.54 -10.58 -19.95
N ASP A 125 -9.85 -10.78 -19.78
CA ASP A 125 -10.60 -11.98 -20.15
C ASP A 125 -10.65 -12.19 -21.67
N LEU A 126 -10.30 -13.40 -22.12
CA LEU A 126 -10.58 -13.93 -23.46
C LEU A 126 -10.86 -15.45 -23.41
N SER A 127 -11.55 -15.91 -22.37
CA SER A 127 -11.88 -17.33 -22.05
C SER A 127 -12.55 -18.16 -23.17
N PHE A 128 -12.77 -17.60 -24.36
CA PHE A 128 -13.30 -18.31 -25.54
C PHE A 128 -12.26 -18.66 -26.62
N PHE A 129 -10.98 -18.29 -26.47
CA PHE A 129 -9.96 -18.63 -27.46
C PHE A 129 -8.68 -19.17 -26.81
N PRO A 130 -8.12 -20.30 -27.30
CA PRO A 130 -6.76 -20.68 -26.97
C PRO A 130 -5.83 -19.60 -27.52
N MET A 131 -5.50 -18.61 -26.71
CA MET A 131 -4.59 -17.57 -27.13
C MET A 131 -3.16 -18.05 -26.98
N ALA A 132 -2.53 -18.32 -28.11
CA ALA A 132 -1.11 -18.54 -28.21
C ALA A 132 -0.27 -17.25 -28.04
N GLY A 133 -0.86 -16.14 -27.56
CA GLY A 133 -0.28 -14.79 -27.65
C GLY A 133 -0.23 -14.03 -26.32
N ALA A 134 0.73 -13.11 -26.23
CA ALA A 134 0.93 -12.22 -25.10
C ALA A 134 -0.29 -11.32 -24.84
N GLN A 135 -0.70 -11.19 -23.58
CA GLN A 135 -1.86 -10.40 -23.15
C GLN A 135 -1.44 -9.11 -22.51
N ALA A 136 -2.16 -8.02 -22.80
CA ALA A 136 -1.96 -6.75 -22.11
C ALA A 136 -2.18 -6.93 -20.61
N VAL A 137 -1.24 -6.40 -19.82
CA VAL A 137 -1.28 -6.47 -18.36
C VAL A 137 -1.71 -5.12 -17.81
N ASN A 138 -2.71 -5.11 -16.95
CA ASN A 138 -3.06 -3.98 -16.10
C ASN A 138 -2.39 -4.15 -14.75
N ILE A 139 -1.70 -3.13 -14.27
CA ILE A 139 -1.07 -3.12 -12.95
C ILE A 139 -1.76 -2.06 -12.11
N GLN A 140 -2.36 -2.48 -11.02
CA GLN A 140 -2.80 -1.61 -9.94
C GLN A 140 -1.78 -1.69 -8.81
N THR A 141 -1.44 -0.56 -8.22
CA THR A 141 -0.52 -0.48 -7.10
C THR A 141 -1.14 0.41 -6.05
N GLY A 142 -1.15 -0.04 -4.81
CA GLY A 142 -1.73 0.73 -3.73
C GLY A 142 -0.80 0.80 -2.53
N PHE A 143 -0.93 1.92 -1.84
CA PHE A 143 -0.26 2.20 -0.58
C PHE A 143 -1.35 2.53 0.40
N ALA A 144 -1.33 1.90 1.57
CA ALA A 144 -2.28 2.15 2.63
C ALA A 144 -1.55 2.20 3.97
N GLY A 145 -2.00 3.06 4.87
CA GLY A 145 -1.56 3.13 6.25
C GLY A 145 -2.74 3.52 7.11
N GLY A 146 -2.87 2.94 8.30
CA GLY A 146 -4.05 3.22 9.13
C GLY A 146 -4.21 2.24 10.27
N GLY A 147 -5.07 2.61 11.21
CA GLY A 147 -5.37 1.83 12.41
C GLY A 147 -6.86 1.80 12.69
N ALA A 148 -7.25 0.89 13.57
CA ALA A 148 -8.64 0.75 14.00
C ALA A 148 -8.73 0.64 15.52
N TRP A 149 -9.78 1.22 16.08
CA TRP A 149 -10.11 1.21 17.50
C TRP A 149 -11.53 0.72 17.71
N GLN A 150 -11.78 0.16 18.88
CA GLN A 150 -13.12 -0.15 19.33
C GLN A 150 -13.52 0.82 20.43
N ALA A 151 -14.67 1.47 20.29
CA ALA A 151 -15.32 2.19 21.35
C ALA A 151 -16.62 1.45 21.72
N VAL A 152 -16.97 1.44 23.00
CA VAL A 152 -18.27 0.95 23.46
C VAL A 152 -19.04 2.13 24.02
N ALA A 153 -20.18 2.41 23.42
CA ALA A 153 -21.13 3.41 23.89
C ALA A 153 -22.51 2.77 23.96
N ASP A 154 -23.23 2.95 25.07
CA ASP A 154 -24.60 2.45 25.27
C ASP A 154 -24.76 0.94 25.00
N GLY A 155 -23.72 0.16 25.31
CA GLY A 155 -23.70 -1.30 25.12
C GLY A 155 -23.49 -1.75 23.66
N LEU A 156 -23.27 -0.83 22.72
CA LEU A 156 -22.97 -1.13 21.32
C LEU A 156 -21.49 -0.96 21.04
N ALA A 157 -20.90 -1.98 20.39
CA ALA A 157 -19.52 -1.92 19.92
C ALA A 157 -19.47 -1.09 18.63
N THR A 158 -18.62 -0.07 18.65
CA THR A 158 -18.35 0.81 17.52
C THR A 158 -16.90 0.66 17.10
N THR A 159 -16.66 0.31 15.84
CA THR A 159 -15.33 0.32 15.25
C THR A 159 -15.08 1.66 14.60
N ILE A 160 -13.96 2.29 14.94
CA ILE A 160 -13.50 3.53 14.30
C ILE A 160 -12.21 3.19 13.57
N ALA A 161 -12.17 3.44 12.27
CA ALA A 161 -11.01 3.16 11.43
C ALA A 161 -10.50 4.45 10.83
N TYR A 162 -9.21 4.72 11.03
CA TYR A 162 -8.48 5.78 10.34
C TYR A 162 -7.59 5.14 9.28
N GLY A 163 -7.60 5.70 8.07
CA GLY A 163 -6.77 5.22 6.98
C GLY A 163 -6.34 6.35 6.06
N ARG A 164 -5.17 6.18 5.45
CA ARG A 164 -4.65 6.99 4.36
C ARG A 164 -4.13 6.08 3.28
N SER A 165 -4.38 6.41 2.04
CA SER A 165 -3.97 5.60 0.91
C SER A 165 -3.83 6.44 -0.35
N PHE A 166 -3.12 5.86 -1.31
CA PHE A 166 -3.35 6.20 -2.70
C PHE A 166 -3.15 4.97 -3.58
N ASN A 167 -3.72 5.02 -4.78
CA ASN A 167 -3.54 3.99 -5.78
C ASN A 167 -3.03 4.57 -7.10
N PHE A 168 -2.17 3.82 -7.78
CA PHE A 168 -1.76 4.04 -9.17
C PHE A 168 -2.24 2.88 -10.01
N ALA A 169 -2.69 3.18 -11.23
CA ALA A 169 -2.96 2.15 -12.23
C ALA A 169 -2.14 2.44 -13.48
N GLY A 170 -1.72 1.39 -14.18
CA GLY A 170 -1.00 1.54 -15.43
C GLY A 170 -1.02 0.27 -16.26
N ALA A 171 -0.91 0.45 -17.57
CA ALA A 171 -0.66 -0.67 -18.47
C ALA A 171 0.82 -1.06 -18.42
N ALA A 172 1.11 -2.35 -18.48
CA ALA A 172 2.42 -2.92 -18.74
C ALA A 172 2.47 -3.59 -20.12
N ALA A 173 3.68 -3.96 -20.53
CA ALA A 173 3.89 -4.68 -21.78
C ALA A 173 3.09 -6.00 -21.78
N PRO A 174 2.58 -6.46 -22.94
CA PRO A 174 1.89 -7.72 -23.00
C PRO A 174 2.78 -8.90 -22.60
N VAL A 175 2.24 -9.85 -21.83
CA VAL A 175 2.97 -11.03 -21.33
C VAL A 175 2.20 -12.31 -21.69
N PRO A 176 2.87 -13.38 -22.17
CA PRO A 176 2.23 -14.69 -22.31
C PRO A 176 1.72 -15.21 -20.97
N ASN A 177 0.57 -15.89 -20.94
CA ASN A 177 0.00 -16.42 -19.68
C ASN A 177 0.99 -17.32 -18.91
N SER A 178 1.85 -18.08 -19.60
CA SER A 178 2.87 -18.92 -18.98
C SER A 178 3.97 -18.13 -18.25
N GLN A 179 4.13 -16.85 -18.56
CA GLN A 179 5.08 -15.92 -17.95
C GLN A 179 4.40 -14.94 -16.99
N PHE A 180 3.08 -15.04 -16.82
CA PHE A 180 2.32 -14.18 -15.91
C PHE A 180 2.52 -14.65 -14.47
N GLN A 181 3.32 -13.89 -13.71
CA GLN A 181 3.74 -14.22 -12.35
C GLN A 181 3.62 -12.99 -11.44
N PRO A 182 3.55 -13.17 -10.11
CA PRO A 182 3.71 -12.06 -9.18
C PRO A 182 5.03 -11.32 -9.42
N MET A 183 5.02 -10.01 -9.22
CA MET A 183 6.17 -9.15 -9.43
C MET A 183 7.25 -9.42 -8.37
N SER A 184 8.50 -9.59 -8.79
CA SER A 184 9.64 -9.63 -7.87
C SER A 184 9.86 -8.27 -7.20
N SER A 185 10.56 -8.23 -6.06
CA SER A 185 10.88 -6.97 -5.39
C SER A 185 11.63 -5.97 -6.29
N GLN A 186 12.54 -6.46 -7.15
CA GLN A 186 13.29 -5.62 -8.07
C GLN A 186 12.40 -5.04 -9.19
N GLU A 187 11.52 -5.86 -9.76
CA GLU A 187 10.54 -5.40 -10.75
C GLU A 187 9.58 -4.39 -10.13
N PHE A 188 9.19 -4.58 -8.87
CA PHE A 188 8.34 -3.66 -8.15
C PHE A 188 8.98 -2.29 -7.94
N VAL A 189 10.22 -2.25 -7.46
CA VAL A 189 10.98 -0.99 -7.37
C VAL A 189 11.11 -0.32 -8.73
N SER A 190 11.45 -1.08 -9.77
CA SER A 190 11.61 -0.55 -11.14
C SER A 190 10.30 0.03 -11.67
N TYR A 191 9.17 -0.63 -11.38
CA TYR A 191 7.84 -0.15 -11.70
C TYR A 191 7.54 1.16 -10.97
N LEU A 192 7.77 1.25 -9.66
CA LEU A 192 7.57 2.48 -8.89
C LEU A 192 8.45 3.63 -9.41
N GLN A 193 9.71 3.36 -9.72
CA GLN A 193 10.64 4.33 -10.31
C GLN A 193 10.15 4.82 -11.67
N SER A 194 9.51 3.96 -12.48
CA SER A 194 8.93 4.37 -13.77
C SER A 194 7.74 5.34 -13.62
N LYS A 195 7.12 5.39 -12.44
CA LYS A 195 6.00 6.29 -12.11
C LYS A 195 6.43 7.61 -11.49
N VAL A 196 7.72 7.80 -11.21
CA VAL A 196 8.25 9.07 -10.71
C VAL A 196 7.94 10.21 -11.69
N GLY A 197 7.38 11.30 -11.16
CA GLY A 197 6.93 12.47 -11.93
C GLY A 197 5.57 12.32 -12.60
N GLN A 198 4.94 11.15 -12.56
CA GLN A 198 3.56 10.98 -13.04
C GLN A 198 2.57 11.47 -11.98
N THR A 199 1.54 12.18 -12.40
CA THR A 199 0.45 12.63 -11.52
C THR A 199 -0.78 11.77 -11.76
N GLN A 200 -1.34 11.22 -10.69
CA GLN A 200 -2.59 10.49 -10.70
C GLN A 200 -3.68 11.34 -10.05
N VAL A 201 -4.70 11.68 -10.84
CA VAL A 201 -5.81 12.53 -10.41
C VAL A 201 -6.78 11.74 -9.54
N GLY A 202 -7.21 12.31 -8.41
CA GLY A 202 -8.20 11.71 -7.49
C GLY A 202 -7.75 10.43 -6.80
N ALA A 203 -6.45 10.12 -6.81
CA ALA A 203 -5.92 8.88 -6.28
C ALA A 203 -5.62 8.90 -4.78
N PHE A 204 -5.46 10.07 -4.16
CA PHE A 204 -5.26 10.19 -2.72
C PHE A 204 -6.59 10.06 -1.97
N ASN A 205 -6.55 9.34 -0.86
CA ASN A 205 -7.62 9.25 0.12
C ASN A 205 -7.03 9.28 1.52
N GLU A 206 -7.57 10.10 2.41
CA GLU A 206 -7.37 9.96 3.85
C GLU A 206 -8.71 10.10 4.53
N SER A 207 -9.02 9.19 5.45
CA SER A 207 -10.34 9.14 6.05
C SER A 207 -10.32 8.64 7.47
N ILE A 208 -11.38 9.01 8.18
CA ILE A 208 -11.80 8.32 9.38
C ILE A 208 -13.26 7.94 9.23
N THR A 209 -13.59 6.70 9.56
CA THR A 209 -14.94 6.17 9.44
C THR A 209 -15.32 5.47 10.73
N LYS A 210 -16.56 5.69 11.16
CA LYS A 210 -17.18 5.04 12.31
C LYS A 210 -18.22 4.03 11.82
N TRP A 211 -18.13 2.81 12.35
CA TRP A 211 -19.02 1.70 12.07
C TRP A 211 -19.62 1.20 13.39
N VAL A 212 -20.92 1.39 13.58
CA VAL A 212 -21.63 0.82 14.75
C VAL A 212 -22.04 -0.63 14.44
N GLN A 213 -21.32 -1.60 14.99
CA GLN A 213 -21.75 -2.99 14.86
C GLN A 213 -22.87 -3.23 15.88
N LYS A 214 -24.10 -3.46 15.39
CA LYS A 214 -25.14 -4.02 16.23
C LYS A 214 -24.72 -5.46 16.53
N THR A 215 -24.23 -5.71 17.73
CA THR A 215 -23.94 -7.06 18.20
C THR A 215 -25.24 -7.85 18.21
N ASN A 216 -25.46 -8.67 17.19
CA ASN A 216 -26.35 -9.79 17.34
C ASN A 216 -25.73 -10.76 18.34
N PRO A 217 -26.54 -11.44 19.18
CA PRO A 217 -26.03 -12.47 20.07
C PRO A 217 -25.24 -13.53 19.27
N PRO A 218 -24.22 -14.17 19.88
CA PRO A 218 -23.38 -15.15 19.18
C PRO A 218 -24.24 -16.33 18.71
N GLY A 219 -24.56 -16.35 17.41
CA GLY A 219 -25.45 -17.33 16.80
C GLY A 219 -26.01 -16.91 15.44
N ASP A 220 -26.16 -15.61 15.18
CA ASP A 220 -26.71 -15.12 13.91
C ASP A 220 -25.61 -14.76 12.91
N VAL A 221 -25.36 -15.67 11.97
CA VAL A 221 -24.63 -15.37 10.73
C VAL A 221 -25.54 -14.50 9.85
N ILE A 222 -25.29 -13.20 9.83
CA ILE A 222 -25.94 -12.31 8.86
C ILE A 222 -25.34 -12.61 7.48
N LEU A 223 -26.03 -13.41 6.68
CA LEU A 223 -25.83 -13.41 5.24
C LEU A 223 -26.36 -12.07 4.71
N ILE A 224 -25.46 -11.26 4.18
CA ILE A 224 -25.76 -9.95 3.60
C ILE A 224 -26.63 -10.18 2.36
N SER A 225 -27.96 -10.01 2.47
CA SER A 225 -28.76 -9.59 1.31
C SER A 225 -30.07 -8.85 1.61
N ASP A 226 -30.76 -9.04 2.75
CA ASP A 226 -32.19 -8.64 2.81
C ASP A 226 -32.62 -7.72 3.99
N ALA A 227 -31.71 -7.17 4.78
CA ALA A 227 -32.08 -6.30 5.91
C ALA A 227 -31.84 -4.81 5.60
N PRO A 228 -32.90 -3.99 5.37
CA PRO A 228 -32.76 -2.53 5.22
C PRO A 228 -32.22 -1.84 6.50
N ASP A 229 -32.38 -2.48 7.67
CA ASP A 229 -31.90 -1.98 8.96
C ASP A 229 -30.43 -2.37 9.26
N ALA A 230 -29.75 -3.06 8.34
CA ALA A 230 -28.33 -3.44 8.48
C ALA A 230 -27.37 -2.38 7.92
N LEU A 231 -27.87 -1.25 7.41
CA LEU A 231 -27.06 -0.06 7.16
C LEU A 231 -26.68 0.56 8.51
N VAL A 232 -25.62 0.01 9.07
CA VAL A 232 -24.84 0.58 10.16
C VAL A 232 -24.64 2.07 9.88
N ALA A 233 -25.10 2.92 10.81
CA ALA A 233 -24.87 4.36 10.72
C ALA A 233 -23.38 4.63 10.51
N GLN A 234 -23.04 5.16 9.33
CA GLN A 234 -21.68 5.45 8.91
C GLN A 234 -21.48 6.96 8.94
N ASP A 235 -20.87 7.43 10.02
CA ASP A 235 -20.30 8.77 10.07
C ASP A 235 -18.85 8.68 9.60
N GLY A 236 -18.44 9.58 8.72
CA GLY A 236 -17.06 9.60 8.26
C GLY A 236 -16.65 10.91 7.65
N ILE A 237 -15.34 11.11 7.63
CA ILE A 237 -14.69 12.22 6.96
C ILE A 237 -13.71 11.62 5.96
N TRP A 238 -13.76 12.08 4.71
CA TRP A 238 -12.83 11.71 3.65
C TRP A 238 -12.20 12.95 3.06
N ILE A 239 -10.89 12.92 2.90
CA ILE A 239 -10.10 13.92 2.21
C ILE A 239 -9.56 13.23 0.99
N SER A 240 -9.81 13.79 -0.19
CA SER A 240 -9.34 13.23 -1.46
C SER A 240 -8.58 14.25 -2.28
N GLY A 241 -7.77 13.74 -3.21
CA GLY A 241 -6.85 14.58 -3.94
C GLY A 241 -6.03 13.86 -4.99
N ASP A 242 -5.10 14.60 -5.57
CA ASP A 242 -4.17 14.13 -6.58
C ASP A 242 -2.83 13.78 -5.94
N VAL A 243 -2.09 12.89 -6.59
CA VAL A 243 -0.81 12.40 -6.05
C VAL A 243 0.22 12.31 -7.16
N SER A 244 1.47 12.64 -6.84
CA SER A 244 2.61 12.40 -7.72
C SER A 244 3.77 11.82 -6.94
N ILE A 245 4.40 10.77 -7.48
CA ILE A 245 5.61 10.20 -6.87
C ILE A 245 6.78 11.12 -7.20
N ARG A 246 7.36 11.75 -6.18
CA ARG A 246 8.53 12.62 -6.35
C ARG A 246 9.82 11.81 -6.47
N SER A 247 9.98 10.79 -5.64
CA SER A 247 11.18 9.96 -5.62
C SER A 247 10.93 8.58 -5.02
N VAL A 248 11.67 7.60 -5.50
CA VAL A 248 11.72 6.23 -4.98
C VAL A 248 13.19 5.86 -4.85
N ALA A 249 13.65 5.64 -3.62
CA ALA A 249 15.03 5.25 -3.32
C ALA A 249 15.03 3.91 -2.58
N VAL A 250 15.95 3.04 -2.96
CA VAL A 250 16.24 1.83 -2.18
C VAL A 250 17.38 2.17 -1.23
N VAL A 251 17.11 2.07 0.07
CA VAL A 251 18.08 2.34 1.14
C VAL A 251 18.63 1.00 1.60
N PRO A 252 19.95 0.76 1.44
CA PRO A 252 20.59 -0.41 2.02
C PRO A 252 20.50 -0.38 3.55
N GLU A 253 20.40 -1.55 4.19
CA GLU A 253 20.43 -1.61 5.64
C GLU A 253 21.72 -0.96 6.22
N PRO A 254 21.69 -0.43 7.45
CA PRO A 254 22.89 0.02 8.15
C PRO A 254 24.04 -1.02 8.19
N SER A 255 23.70 -2.31 8.28
CA SER A 255 24.63 -3.44 8.27
C SER A 255 25.44 -3.50 6.96
N THR A 256 24.82 -3.15 5.84
CA THR A 256 25.42 -3.02 4.51
C THR A 256 26.58 -2.04 4.51
N TYR A 257 26.33 -0.83 5.03
CA TYR A 257 27.32 0.23 5.05
C TYR A 257 28.52 -0.17 5.90
N LEU A 258 28.27 -0.88 7.01
CA LEU A 258 29.32 -1.42 7.87
C LEU A 258 30.15 -2.46 7.11
N LEU A 259 29.53 -3.42 6.41
CA LEU A 259 30.24 -4.44 5.63
C LEU A 259 31.01 -3.84 4.45
N MET A 260 30.44 -2.87 3.74
CA MET A 260 31.14 -2.13 2.67
C MET A 260 32.35 -1.37 3.25
N GLY A 261 32.19 -0.73 4.41
CA GLY A 261 33.27 -0.05 5.11
C GLY A 261 34.39 -1.00 5.54
N LEU A 262 34.06 -2.17 6.07
CA LEU A 262 35.04 -3.20 6.44
C LEU A 262 35.75 -3.80 5.21
N GLY A 263 35.02 -3.99 4.10
CA GLY A 263 35.59 -4.43 2.82
C GLY A 263 36.62 -3.44 2.28
N LEU A 264 36.30 -2.14 2.26
CA LEU A 264 37.23 -1.10 1.83
C LEU A 264 38.46 -1.01 2.75
N SER A 265 38.26 -1.15 4.05
CA SER A 265 39.33 -1.12 5.05
C SER A 265 40.31 -2.30 4.87
N SER A 266 39.80 -3.50 4.61
CA SER A 266 40.63 -4.69 4.37
C SER A 266 41.40 -4.61 3.06
N VAL A 267 40.81 -4.08 1.98
CA VAL A 267 41.52 -3.80 0.71
C VAL A 267 42.65 -2.80 0.91
N ALA A 268 42.43 -1.73 1.67
CA ALA A 268 43.47 -0.75 1.99
C ALA A 268 44.64 -1.38 2.76
N LEU A 269 44.34 -2.27 3.71
CA LEU A 269 45.34 -2.99 4.51
C LEU A 269 46.20 -3.94 3.66
N VAL A 270 45.59 -4.67 2.73
CA VAL A 270 46.29 -5.55 1.79
C VAL A 270 47.16 -4.75 0.82
N ARG A 271 46.66 -3.62 0.30
CA ARG A 271 47.43 -2.74 -0.59
C ARG A 271 48.65 -2.16 0.12
N ARG A 272 48.49 -1.73 1.39
CA ARG A 272 49.60 -1.21 2.20
C ARG A 272 50.68 -2.26 2.45
N ARG A 273 50.29 -3.52 2.71
CA ARG A 273 51.25 -4.62 2.88
C ARG A 273 52.04 -4.91 1.59
N ARG A 274 51.41 -4.82 0.42
CA ARG A 274 52.09 -5.02 -0.87
C ARG A 274 53.03 -3.88 -1.28
N GLN A 275 52.83 -2.67 -0.74
CA GLN A 275 53.73 -1.54 -0.99
C GLN A 275 54.92 -1.49 -0.02
N ALA A 276 54.84 -2.21 1.11
CA ALA A 276 55.88 -2.29 2.12
C ALA A 276 56.78 -3.54 2.00
N ALA A 277 56.52 -4.39 0.99
CA ALA A 277 57.32 -5.56 0.63
C ALA A 277 57.93 -5.34 -0.75
#